data_AF-A0A537X7X4-F1
#
_entry.id   AF-A0A537X7X4-F1
#
_cell.length_a   1.000
_cell.length_b   1.000
_cell.length_c   1.000
_cell.angle_alpha   90.00
_cell.angle_beta   90.00
_cell.angle_gamma   90.00
#
_symmetry.space_group_name_H-M   'P 1'
#
loop_
_entity.id
_entity.type
_entity.pdbx_description
1 polymer ?
#
loop_
_entity_poly.entity_id
_entity_poly.type
_entity_poly.pdbx_seq_one_letter_code
_entity_poly.pdbx_strand_id
1 'polypeptide(L)'
;MWAGSRSRRPRLRCCLAGSWSSWACDLLCAAPEEASRHRPVLARDKRGAPVALPVPNRMYVRPDVSVLEQSGPWDPHVLAYAKAVAEMRSRPDTDPTSWSYQAAIHGTYTTPAQPDWNMCQHASWFFLPWHRQYIFCFEQIVRSVVVSQGGPDDWALPFWNWEANRALPQAFREQQLPDGSPNPLFTTHRASALNAGNLLPAGAVDTRYAFSFADFSSPKQFDQGFGGGAEAPVHFGSLTGALEDQPHNVLHGLIGGSGSGACQGGWMTDPNCAAMDPIFYLHHANVDRLWGRWLHLGRTRVNPTDPAWLNAEFDFFDPGGNPVRGPVSQVVSTRALNYRYSDDPPVVALPKSLVSDRLPGPRPSLPALDKLFPKVPRPAPPPRPGPDPGPMRGGAGPVPVSESKVVELGTAPTTVSLELGDEAVSALKGLREPEGPSLYVTIEDVQADRDPGLAYAVFVNDPDADEDESQFTEHYAGMLSFFGLEHRLHHGGEGAHDHGPPVFVFDVSSLVPQLEDAGKWDPDQVTLTFVPAGLDPASGEGSRIPTYDDPAEVPSTRLGKVTLQAE
;
A
#
# COMPACT_ATOMS: atom_id res chain seq x y z
N MET A 1 -39.56 5.99 -56.21
CA MET A 1 -40.65 6.65 -55.44
C MET A 1 -40.44 6.27 -53.98
N TRP A 2 -39.94 7.18 -53.14
CA TRP A 2 -40.72 7.93 -52.12
C TRP A 2 -41.58 7.02 -51.22
N ALA A 3 -41.72 7.17 -49.90
CA ALA A 3 -41.00 7.80 -48.80
C ALA A 3 -41.79 7.41 -47.52
N GLY A 4 -41.08 7.15 -46.41
CA GLY A 4 -41.47 7.43 -45.01
C GLY A 4 -42.73 6.84 -44.35
N SER A 5 -42.55 6.18 -43.20
CA SER A 5 -43.28 6.54 -41.98
C SER A 5 -42.59 6.00 -40.71
N ARG A 6 -42.23 6.90 -39.79
CA ARG A 6 -41.69 6.61 -38.46
C ARG A 6 -42.78 6.02 -37.55
N SER A 7 -42.47 4.91 -36.88
CA SER A 7 -43.25 4.37 -35.76
C SER A 7 -42.99 5.20 -34.49
N ARG A 8 -44.05 5.81 -33.94
CA ARG A 8 -44.06 6.55 -32.67
C ARG A 8 -44.28 5.56 -31.50
N ARG A 9 -43.40 5.57 -30.50
CA ARG A 9 -43.67 5.00 -29.16
C ARG A 9 -44.49 6.01 -28.30
N PRO A 10 -45.29 5.55 -27.34
CA PRO A 10 -46.33 6.37 -26.69
C PRO A 10 -45.74 7.38 -25.70
N ARG A 11 -46.27 8.60 -25.71
CA ARG A 11 -46.02 9.62 -24.68
C ARG A 11 -46.91 9.32 -23.47
N LEU A 12 -46.31 9.04 -22.32
CA LEU A 12 -46.98 9.03 -21.03
C LEU A 12 -47.53 10.44 -20.72
N ARG A 13 -48.83 10.53 -20.47
CA ARG A 13 -49.50 11.73 -19.96
C ARG A 13 -49.28 11.81 -18.45
N CYS A 14 -48.42 12.71 -18.00
CA CYS A 14 -48.42 13.20 -16.62
C CYS A 14 -48.65 14.71 -16.66
N CYS A 15 -49.86 15.15 -16.35
CA CYS A 15 -50.20 16.48 -15.80
C CYS A 15 -51.72 16.62 -15.77
N LEU A 16 -52.36 16.19 -14.68
CA LEU A 16 -53.67 16.69 -14.28
C LEU A 16 -53.72 16.77 -12.75
N ALA A 17 -53.91 18.00 -12.27
CA ALA A 17 -54.32 18.47 -10.94
C ALA A 17 -53.25 19.23 -10.12
N GLY A 18 -53.44 20.56 -10.04
CA GLY A 18 -53.19 21.34 -8.81
C GLY A 18 -51.79 21.88 -8.54
N SER A 19 -51.56 23.14 -8.93
CA SER A 19 -50.71 24.15 -8.28
C SER A 19 -49.23 23.86 -7.99
N TRP A 20 -48.36 23.86 -9.01
CA TRP A 20 -46.92 24.18 -8.83
C TRP A 20 -46.40 24.96 -10.06
N SER A 21 -45.44 25.87 -9.84
CA SER A 21 -44.84 26.77 -10.84
C SER A 21 -43.95 26.01 -11.85
N SER A 22 -43.78 26.58 -13.04
CA SER A 22 -43.21 25.94 -14.25
C SER A 22 -41.72 25.54 -14.20
N TRP A 23 -41.09 25.51 -13.03
CA TRP A 23 -39.70 25.05 -12.85
C TRP A 23 -39.62 23.59 -12.38
N ALA A 24 -40.70 23.02 -11.84
CA ALA A 24 -40.69 21.67 -11.23
C ALA A 24 -40.95 20.51 -12.22
N CYS A 25 -41.37 20.77 -13.46
CA CYS A 25 -41.63 19.71 -14.45
C CYS A 25 -40.36 19.27 -15.22
N ASP A 26 -39.37 20.15 -15.38
CA ASP A 26 -38.16 19.84 -16.17
C ASP A 26 -37.18 18.91 -15.42
N LEU A 27 -37.26 18.84 -14.09
CA LEU A 27 -36.41 17.96 -13.27
C LEU A 27 -36.85 16.48 -13.26
N LEU A 28 -38.08 16.16 -13.65
CA LEU A 28 -38.64 14.80 -13.54
C LEU A 28 -38.62 13.99 -14.86
N CYS A 29 -38.12 14.56 -15.96
CA CYS A 29 -38.00 13.88 -17.26
C CYS A 29 -36.56 13.72 -17.75
N ALA A 30 -35.55 14.10 -16.97
CA ALA A 30 -34.15 13.78 -17.27
C ALA A 30 -33.86 12.33 -16.85
N ALA A 31 -33.86 11.41 -17.81
CA ALA A 31 -33.37 10.05 -17.61
C ALA A 31 -31.87 10.05 -17.28
N PRO A 32 -31.36 9.09 -16.49
CA PRO A 32 -29.95 9.02 -16.12
C PRO A 32 -29.13 8.48 -17.29
N GLU A 33 -28.69 9.36 -18.20
CA GLU A 33 -27.82 8.96 -19.32
C GLU A 33 -26.56 9.85 -19.49
N GLU A 34 -26.27 10.75 -18.53
CA GLU A 34 -25.09 11.62 -18.58
C GLU A 34 -23.97 11.29 -17.56
N ALA A 35 -24.22 10.42 -16.58
CA ALA A 35 -23.18 10.06 -15.60
C ALA A 35 -22.11 9.07 -16.12
N SER A 36 -22.22 8.54 -17.35
CA SER A 36 -21.29 7.54 -17.91
C SER A 36 -20.43 8.03 -19.08
N ARG A 37 -20.37 9.34 -19.35
CA ARG A 37 -19.64 9.92 -20.50
C ARG A 37 -18.42 10.78 -20.17
N HIS A 38 -17.88 10.72 -18.97
CA HIS A 38 -16.54 11.24 -18.71
C HIS A 38 -15.54 10.10 -18.79
N ARG A 39 -15.01 9.93 -20.01
CA ARG A 39 -13.79 9.15 -20.21
C ARG A 39 -12.65 9.89 -19.52
N PRO A 40 -11.72 9.19 -18.82
CA PRO A 40 -10.48 9.80 -18.35
C PRO A 40 -9.82 10.56 -19.51
N VAL A 41 -9.07 11.62 -19.19
CA VAL A 41 -8.27 12.32 -20.20
C VAL A 41 -7.17 11.36 -20.62
N LEU A 42 -7.48 10.47 -21.58
CA LEU A 42 -6.51 9.53 -22.11
C LEU A 42 -5.32 10.36 -22.59
N ALA A 43 -4.17 10.19 -21.95
CA ALA A 43 -2.92 10.82 -22.32
C ALA A 43 -2.68 10.57 -23.82
N ARG A 44 -3.02 11.52 -24.69
CA ARG A 44 -2.94 11.35 -26.14
C ARG A 44 -2.26 12.56 -26.73
N ASP A 45 -1.20 12.32 -27.48
CA ASP A 45 -0.52 13.34 -28.27
C ASP A 45 -1.47 13.90 -29.35
N LYS A 46 -1.02 14.92 -30.08
CA LYS A 46 -1.80 15.54 -31.17
C LYS A 46 -2.21 14.57 -32.29
N ARG A 47 -1.67 13.34 -32.31
CA ARG A 47 -1.97 12.26 -33.27
C ARG A 47 -2.82 11.14 -32.64
N GLY A 48 -3.20 11.27 -31.37
CA GLY A 48 -3.98 10.28 -30.64
C GLY A 48 -3.16 9.15 -30.02
N ALA A 49 -1.82 9.20 -30.02
CA ALA A 49 -0.95 8.18 -29.44
C ALA A 49 -0.64 8.47 -27.97
N PRO A 50 -0.45 7.46 -27.10
CA PRO A 50 -0.07 7.68 -25.71
C PRO A 50 1.14 8.61 -25.57
N VAL A 51 1.04 9.64 -24.72
CA VAL A 51 2.23 10.42 -24.33
C VAL A 51 3.01 9.58 -23.32
N ALA A 52 4.16 9.06 -23.76
CA ALA A 52 4.97 8.18 -22.94
C ALA A 52 5.51 8.90 -21.68
N LEU A 53 5.81 8.11 -20.65
CA LEU A 53 6.46 8.61 -19.43
C LEU A 53 7.72 9.42 -19.77
N PRO A 54 7.93 10.61 -19.16
CA PRO A 54 9.00 11.52 -19.55
C PRO A 54 10.36 11.08 -18.99
N VAL A 55 10.92 9.96 -19.47
CA VAL A 55 12.21 9.43 -18.97
C VAL A 55 13.35 10.43 -19.22
N PRO A 56 14.07 10.90 -18.18
CA PRO A 56 15.18 11.82 -18.35
C PRO A 56 16.35 11.20 -19.13
N ASN A 57 17.16 12.02 -19.81
CA ASN A 57 18.34 11.57 -20.55
C ASN A 57 19.61 11.38 -19.68
N ARG A 58 19.52 11.61 -18.35
CA ARG A 58 20.61 11.40 -17.40
C ARG A 58 20.13 10.60 -16.21
N MET A 59 21.07 9.88 -15.58
CA MET A 59 20.83 9.14 -14.35
C MET A 59 20.71 10.10 -13.17
N TYR A 60 19.60 10.03 -12.44
CA TYR A 60 19.38 10.71 -11.16
C TYR A 60 19.67 9.77 -9.99
N VAL A 61 20.13 10.31 -8.87
CA VAL A 61 20.43 9.54 -7.67
C VAL A 61 19.55 10.04 -6.54
N ARG A 62 18.59 9.23 -6.09
CA ARG A 62 17.77 9.53 -4.91
C ARG A 62 18.65 9.40 -3.65
N PRO A 63 18.92 10.49 -2.92
CA PRO A 63 19.78 10.46 -1.75
C PRO A 63 19.04 9.91 -0.51
N ASP A 64 19.77 9.23 0.37
CA ASP A 64 19.27 8.92 1.71
C ASP A 64 19.17 10.24 2.50
N VAL A 65 17.94 10.58 2.93
CA VAL A 65 17.70 11.84 3.64
C VAL A 65 18.52 11.95 4.93
N SER A 66 18.77 10.82 5.62
CA SER A 66 19.58 10.81 6.84
C SER A 66 21.05 11.15 6.59
N VAL A 67 21.55 10.88 5.38
CA VAL A 67 22.90 11.25 4.96
C VAL A 67 22.97 12.74 4.65
N LEU A 68 21.94 13.30 4.02
CA LEU A 68 21.85 14.74 3.76
C LEU A 68 21.80 15.54 5.07
N GLU A 69 21.05 15.04 6.07
CA GLU A 69 20.83 15.76 7.33
C GLU A 69 21.99 15.69 8.33
N GLN A 70 23.11 15.02 8.01
CA GLN A 70 24.26 14.87 8.92
C GLN A 70 24.85 16.21 9.41
N SER A 71 24.75 17.26 8.58
CA SER A 71 25.23 18.61 8.91
C SER A 71 24.12 19.54 9.41
N GLY A 72 22.91 19.02 9.63
CA GLY A 72 21.71 19.76 10.03
C GLY A 72 20.53 19.51 9.08
N PRO A 73 19.31 19.96 9.45
CA PRO A 73 18.08 19.63 8.73
C PRO A 73 18.02 20.22 7.30
N TRP A 74 18.74 21.31 7.04
CA TRP A 74 18.56 22.10 5.83
C TRP A 74 19.70 21.93 4.82
N ASP A 75 19.94 20.69 4.39
CA ASP A 75 20.71 20.42 3.19
C ASP A 75 20.05 21.10 1.96
N PRO A 76 20.82 21.58 0.96
CA PRO A 76 20.27 22.20 -0.23
C PRO A 76 19.20 21.38 -0.97
N HIS A 77 19.27 20.05 -0.99
CA HIS A 77 18.25 19.19 -1.59
C HIS A 77 16.94 19.20 -0.79
N VAL A 78 17.03 19.12 0.54
CA VAL A 78 15.86 19.10 1.43
C VAL A 78 15.20 20.47 1.51
N LEU A 79 15.99 21.54 1.59
CA LEU A 79 15.49 22.91 1.53
C LEU A 79 14.82 23.22 0.18
N ALA A 80 15.41 22.75 -0.93
CA ALA A 80 14.80 22.89 -2.24
C ALA A 80 13.47 22.13 -2.35
N TYR A 81 13.38 20.93 -1.76
CA TYR A 81 12.12 20.18 -1.69
C TYR A 81 11.06 20.99 -0.93
N ALA A 82 11.38 21.50 0.26
CA ALA A 82 10.46 22.33 1.04
C ALA A 82 9.91 23.52 0.24
N LYS A 83 10.79 24.25 -0.45
CA LYS A 83 10.38 25.39 -1.31
C LYS A 83 9.52 24.97 -2.50
N ALA A 84 9.80 23.83 -3.10
CA ALA A 84 8.99 23.28 -4.18
C ALA A 84 7.60 22.86 -3.68
N VAL A 85 7.49 22.27 -2.48
CA VAL A 85 6.19 21.99 -1.83
C VAL A 85 5.39 23.27 -1.60
N ALA A 86 6.02 24.35 -1.10
CA ALA A 86 5.34 25.65 -0.95
C ALA A 86 4.77 26.17 -2.28
N GLU A 87 5.58 26.15 -3.34
CA GLU A 87 5.17 26.58 -4.67
C GLU A 87 4.01 25.72 -5.20
N MET A 88 4.10 24.39 -5.12
CA MET A 88 3.04 23.48 -5.56
C MET A 88 1.74 23.68 -4.77
N ARG A 89 1.82 23.98 -3.47
CA ARG A 89 0.65 24.31 -2.63
C ARG A 89 0.00 25.65 -3.00
N SER A 90 0.72 26.56 -3.64
CA SER A 90 0.19 27.86 -4.07
C SER A 90 -0.62 27.80 -5.37
N ARG A 91 -0.49 26.70 -6.13
CA ARG A 91 -1.19 26.50 -7.40
C ARG A 91 -2.67 26.17 -7.17
N PRO A 92 -3.56 26.50 -8.13
CA PRO A 92 -4.96 26.09 -8.07
C PRO A 92 -5.09 24.57 -7.95
N ASP A 93 -6.09 24.08 -7.21
CA ASP A 93 -6.42 22.66 -7.08
C ASP A 93 -6.87 21.97 -8.38
N THR A 94 -7.13 22.77 -9.42
CA THR A 94 -7.42 22.33 -10.79
C THR A 94 -6.16 22.20 -11.65
N ASP A 95 -5.01 22.69 -11.18
CA ASP A 95 -3.73 22.52 -11.85
C ASP A 95 -3.20 21.10 -11.55
N PRO A 96 -2.98 20.24 -12.56
CA PRO A 96 -2.46 18.90 -12.36
C PRO A 96 -1.10 18.84 -11.68
N THR A 97 -0.36 19.95 -11.66
CA THR A 97 0.96 20.07 -11.01
C THR A 97 0.89 20.71 -9.62
N SER A 98 -0.31 20.98 -9.09
CA SER A 98 -0.50 21.45 -7.71
C SER A 98 -0.32 20.33 -6.69
N TRP A 99 -0.04 20.71 -5.45
CA TRP A 99 0.12 19.74 -4.35
C TRP A 99 -1.16 18.95 -4.09
N SER A 100 -2.30 19.65 -4.02
CA SER A 100 -3.60 19.02 -3.75
C SER A 100 -4.03 18.10 -4.88
N TYR A 101 -3.79 18.48 -6.15
CA TYR A 101 -4.10 17.60 -7.26
C TYR A 101 -3.23 16.35 -7.25
N GLN A 102 -1.91 16.50 -7.06
CA GLN A 102 -1.01 15.35 -6.97
C GLN A 102 -1.41 14.41 -5.84
N ALA A 103 -1.71 14.94 -4.65
CA ALA A 103 -2.21 14.12 -3.54
C ALA A 103 -3.53 13.42 -3.88
N ALA A 104 -4.46 14.10 -4.56
CA ALA A 104 -5.76 13.55 -4.93
C ALA A 104 -5.68 12.44 -6.00
N ILE A 105 -4.60 12.36 -6.80
CA ILE A 105 -4.34 11.19 -7.67
C ILE A 105 -4.21 9.92 -6.82
N HIS A 106 -3.54 10.01 -5.67
CA HIS A 106 -3.47 8.91 -4.72
C HIS A 106 -4.84 8.64 -4.10
N GLY A 107 -5.45 9.65 -3.47
CA GLY A 107 -6.82 9.55 -2.99
C GLY A 107 -7.33 10.86 -2.37
N THR A 108 -8.65 10.99 -2.28
CA THR A 108 -9.35 12.17 -1.75
C THR A 108 -10.83 11.87 -1.46
N TYR A 109 -11.35 12.54 -0.43
CA TYR A 109 -12.79 12.58 -0.12
C TYR A 109 -13.54 13.70 -0.86
N THR A 110 -12.84 14.46 -1.70
CA THR A 110 -13.44 15.60 -2.40
C THR A 110 -14.53 15.13 -3.37
N THR A 111 -15.73 15.72 -3.27
CA THR A 111 -16.87 15.39 -4.12
C THR A 111 -17.39 16.63 -4.86
N PRO A 112 -17.62 16.57 -6.19
CA PRO A 112 -17.28 15.45 -7.08
C PRO A 112 -15.75 15.31 -7.26
N ALA A 113 -15.28 14.07 -7.34
CA ALA A 113 -13.88 13.80 -7.68
C ALA A 113 -13.59 14.13 -9.15
N GLN A 114 -12.38 14.61 -9.45
CA GLN A 114 -11.94 14.75 -10.84
C GLN A 114 -11.64 13.38 -11.46
N PRO A 115 -11.69 13.25 -12.81
CA PRO A 115 -11.55 11.96 -13.49
C PRO A 115 -10.24 11.20 -13.22
N ASP A 116 -9.17 11.89 -12.80
CA ASP A 116 -7.84 11.32 -12.57
C ASP A 116 -7.49 11.24 -11.07
N TRP A 117 -8.48 11.42 -10.19
CA TRP A 117 -8.35 11.28 -8.73
C TRP A 117 -8.83 9.92 -8.24
N ASN A 118 -8.37 9.48 -7.06
CA ASN A 118 -8.69 8.16 -6.49
C ASN A 118 -8.25 7.01 -7.40
N MET A 119 -6.99 7.10 -7.88
CA MET A 119 -6.42 6.19 -8.87
C MET A 119 -5.34 5.27 -8.31
N CYS A 120 -4.98 5.41 -7.02
CA CYS A 120 -3.98 4.53 -6.40
C CYS A 120 -4.34 3.06 -6.50
N GLN A 121 -3.33 2.20 -6.45
CA GLN A 121 -3.55 0.76 -6.50
C GLN A 121 -3.08 0.19 -5.18
N HIS A 122 -4.02 -0.30 -4.39
CA HIS A 122 -3.77 -0.98 -3.12
C HIS A 122 -4.39 -2.38 -3.14
N ALA A 123 -3.87 -3.26 -2.28
CA ALA A 123 -4.33 -4.63 -2.14
C ALA A 123 -4.37 -5.40 -3.47
N SER A 124 -3.34 -5.21 -4.30
CA SER A 124 -3.16 -5.91 -5.57
C SER A 124 -1.70 -5.90 -6.01
N TRP A 125 -1.35 -6.78 -6.96
CA TRP A 125 -0.04 -6.83 -7.61
C TRP A 125 0.37 -5.54 -8.34
N PHE A 126 -0.50 -4.53 -8.43
CA PHE A 126 -0.21 -3.23 -9.01
C PHE A 126 0.31 -2.20 -8.00
N PHE A 127 0.29 -2.51 -6.70
CA PHE A 127 0.77 -1.62 -5.64
C PHE A 127 2.17 -1.04 -5.95
N LEU A 128 3.16 -1.91 -6.17
CA LEU A 128 4.54 -1.50 -6.43
C LEU A 128 4.73 -0.73 -7.75
N PRO A 129 4.30 -1.24 -8.93
CA PRO A 129 4.51 -0.53 -10.18
C PRO A 129 3.69 0.75 -10.32
N TRP A 130 2.52 0.85 -9.68
CA TRP A 130 1.74 2.09 -9.66
C TRP A 130 2.43 3.16 -8.82
N HIS A 131 2.82 2.85 -7.58
CA HIS A 131 3.50 3.81 -6.71
C HIS A 131 4.85 4.25 -7.28
N ARG A 132 5.60 3.36 -7.93
CA ARG A 132 6.82 3.73 -8.68
C ARG A 132 6.54 4.77 -9.76
N GLN A 133 5.51 4.58 -10.59
CA GLN A 133 5.14 5.55 -11.62
C GLN A 133 4.68 6.87 -11.02
N TYR A 134 3.88 6.80 -9.96
CA TYR A 134 3.36 7.96 -9.26
C TYR A 134 4.49 8.84 -8.72
N ILE A 135 5.38 8.28 -7.89
CA ILE A 135 6.49 9.06 -7.32
C ILE A 135 7.50 9.48 -8.39
N PHE A 136 7.65 8.73 -9.48
CA PHE A 136 8.49 9.12 -10.61
C PHE A 136 7.95 10.35 -11.33
N CYS A 137 6.66 10.40 -11.66
CA CYS A 137 6.05 11.56 -12.30
C CYS A 137 6.02 12.77 -11.36
N PHE A 138 5.65 12.55 -10.09
CA PHE A 138 5.69 13.58 -9.04
C PHE A 138 7.09 14.18 -8.88
N GLU A 139 8.13 13.34 -8.80
CA GLU A 139 9.53 13.78 -8.70
C GLU A 139 9.92 14.72 -9.84
N GLN A 140 9.43 14.49 -11.06
CA GLN A 140 9.75 15.37 -12.19
C GLN A 140 9.06 16.72 -12.09
N ILE A 141 7.82 16.76 -11.61
CA ILE A 141 7.12 18.02 -11.32
C ILE A 141 7.90 18.80 -10.27
N VAL A 142 8.23 18.18 -9.14
CA VAL A 142 9.01 18.82 -8.07
C VAL A 142 10.37 19.30 -8.57
N ARG A 143 11.09 18.46 -9.30
CA ARG A 143 12.39 18.80 -9.89
C ARG A 143 12.30 20.02 -10.80
N SER A 144 11.26 20.12 -11.64
CA SER A 144 11.08 21.29 -12.51
C SER A 144 10.96 22.58 -11.71
N VAL A 145 10.27 22.53 -10.56
CA VAL A 145 10.13 23.66 -9.64
C VAL A 145 11.46 23.99 -8.99
N VAL A 146 12.14 22.99 -8.43
CA VAL A 146 13.47 23.13 -7.81
C VAL A 146 14.44 23.82 -8.76
N VAL A 147 14.54 23.35 -10.01
CA VAL A 147 15.43 23.93 -11.03
C VAL A 147 15.02 25.37 -11.36
N SER A 148 13.72 25.63 -11.53
CA SER A 148 13.22 26.99 -11.83
C SER A 148 13.52 28.01 -10.73
N GLN A 149 13.64 27.55 -9.49
CA GLN A 149 13.98 28.37 -8.32
C GLN A 149 15.49 28.44 -8.04
N GLY A 150 16.32 27.90 -8.94
CA GLY A 150 17.79 27.92 -8.81
C GLY A 150 18.36 26.89 -7.82
N GLY A 151 17.60 25.84 -7.48
CA GLY A 151 18.10 24.69 -6.73
C GLY A 151 18.97 23.75 -7.59
N PRO A 152 19.41 22.61 -7.02
CA PRO A 152 20.30 21.68 -7.70
C PRO A 152 19.68 21.18 -9.01
N ASP A 153 20.45 21.21 -10.11
CA ASP A 153 19.93 20.78 -11.40
C ASP A 153 19.74 19.27 -11.45
N ASP A 154 20.56 18.52 -10.70
CA ASP A 154 20.51 17.09 -10.49
C ASP A 154 19.57 16.65 -9.35
N TRP A 155 18.73 17.54 -8.83
CA TRP A 155 17.83 17.23 -7.72
C TRP A 155 16.98 15.98 -8.01
N ALA A 156 16.95 15.07 -7.03
CA ALA A 156 16.14 13.86 -7.03
C ALA A 156 15.45 13.73 -5.68
N LEU A 157 14.28 13.11 -5.67
CA LEU A 157 13.48 12.89 -4.46
C LEU A 157 14.29 12.07 -3.46
N PRO A 158 14.55 12.58 -2.23
CA PRO A 158 15.18 11.77 -1.19
C PRO A 158 14.32 10.57 -0.81
N PHE A 159 14.91 9.58 -0.16
CA PHE A 159 14.17 8.49 0.47
C PHE A 159 14.43 8.45 1.97
N TRP A 160 13.41 8.07 2.74
CA TRP A 160 13.55 7.85 4.18
C TRP A 160 13.93 6.39 4.43
N ASN A 161 15.22 6.17 4.68
CA ASN A 161 15.77 4.85 5.00
C ASN A 161 15.47 4.46 6.45
N TRP A 162 14.19 4.20 6.76
CA TRP A 162 13.74 3.87 8.11
C TRP A 162 14.34 2.57 8.66
N GLU A 163 14.92 1.71 7.81
CA GLU A 163 15.69 0.52 8.20
C GLU A 163 16.98 0.90 8.96
N ALA A 164 17.57 2.05 8.60
CA ALA A 164 18.81 2.56 9.18
C ALA A 164 18.60 3.72 10.15
N ASN A 165 17.59 4.57 9.89
CA ASN A 165 17.23 5.69 10.74
C ASN A 165 15.72 5.76 10.96
N ARG A 166 15.27 5.24 12.09
CA ARG A 166 13.86 5.15 12.50
C ARG A 166 13.22 6.49 12.86
N ALA A 167 14.01 7.56 13.01
CA ALA A 167 13.48 8.89 13.30
C ALA A 167 12.88 9.51 12.04
N LEU A 168 11.78 10.25 12.20
CA LEU A 168 11.29 11.15 11.16
C LEU A 168 12.40 12.17 10.80
N PRO A 169 12.71 12.38 9.50
CA PRO A 169 13.79 13.28 9.10
C PRO A 169 13.64 14.66 9.72
N GLN A 170 14.73 15.24 10.21
CA GLN A 170 14.69 16.42 11.06
C GLN A 170 13.99 17.60 10.36
N ALA A 171 14.22 17.81 9.06
CA ALA A 171 13.58 18.87 8.30
C ALA A 171 12.05 18.78 8.25
N PHE A 172 11.48 17.60 8.48
CA PHE A 172 10.03 17.40 8.51
C PHE A 172 9.43 17.69 9.89
N ARG A 173 10.28 17.86 10.93
CA ARG A 173 9.92 18.18 12.31
C ARG A 173 10.06 19.67 12.64
N GLU A 174 10.93 20.38 11.93
CA GLU A 174 11.13 21.82 12.13
C GLU A 174 9.88 22.61 11.72
N GLN A 175 9.38 23.52 12.55
CA GLN A 175 8.18 24.31 12.23
C GLN A 175 8.45 25.44 11.23
N GLN A 176 9.71 25.85 11.07
CA GLN A 176 10.12 26.99 10.25
C GLN A 176 11.30 26.63 9.34
N LEU A 177 11.34 27.24 8.17
CA LEU A 177 12.50 27.27 7.28
C LEU A 177 13.62 28.16 7.88
N PRO A 178 14.86 28.09 7.36
CA PRO A 178 15.96 28.94 7.82
C PRO A 178 15.70 30.46 7.77
N ASP A 179 14.77 30.90 6.92
CA ASP A 179 14.38 32.31 6.79
C ASP A 179 13.26 32.73 7.76
N GLY A 180 12.81 31.82 8.64
CA GLY A 180 11.76 32.04 9.63
C GLY A 180 10.33 31.88 9.08
N SER A 181 10.16 31.61 7.78
CA SER A 181 8.84 31.31 7.23
C SER A 181 8.33 29.92 7.65
N PRO A 182 7.01 29.67 7.64
CA PRO A 182 6.46 28.35 7.97
C PRO A 182 7.01 27.23 7.09
N ASN A 183 7.38 26.11 7.68
CA ASN A 183 7.91 24.96 6.93
C ASN A 183 6.80 24.18 6.22
N PRO A 184 6.83 24.07 4.88
CA PRO A 184 5.85 23.29 4.11
C PRO A 184 5.93 21.78 4.35
N LEU A 185 7.07 21.27 4.83
CA LEU A 185 7.28 19.85 5.14
C LEU A 185 6.71 19.44 6.50
N PHE A 186 6.42 20.40 7.39
CA PHE A 186 5.84 20.17 8.69
C PHE A 186 4.31 20.08 8.61
N THR A 187 3.72 19.19 9.39
CA THR A 187 2.27 19.11 9.59
C THR A 187 1.96 18.57 10.99
N THR A 188 0.88 19.06 11.58
CA THR A 188 0.34 18.56 12.86
C THR A 188 -0.53 17.31 12.68
N HIS A 189 -0.79 16.88 11.45
CA HIS A 189 -1.57 15.68 11.11
C HIS A 189 -0.79 14.36 11.21
N ARG A 190 0.34 14.38 11.94
CA ARG A 190 1.16 13.22 12.31
C ARG A 190 1.05 12.98 13.81
N ALA A 191 1.55 11.84 14.28
CA ALA A 191 1.82 11.63 15.70
C ALA A 191 2.64 12.80 16.28
N SER A 192 2.16 13.39 17.38
CA SER A 192 2.85 14.48 18.09
C SER A 192 4.24 14.03 18.57
N ALA A 193 4.31 12.82 19.12
CA ALA A 193 5.54 12.19 19.58
C ALA A 193 6.56 11.96 18.45
N LEU A 194 6.12 11.58 17.24
CA LEU A 194 7.01 11.45 16.08
C LEU A 194 7.56 12.81 15.65
N ASN A 195 6.72 13.85 15.64
CA ASN A 195 7.16 15.23 15.41
C ASN A 195 8.13 15.71 16.51
N ALA A 196 7.99 15.23 17.76
CA ALA A 196 8.92 15.51 18.86
C ALA A 196 10.25 14.75 18.75
N GLY A 197 10.37 13.77 17.84
CA GLY A 197 11.59 13.03 17.57
C GLY A 197 11.63 11.60 18.11
N ASN A 198 10.51 11.08 18.62
CA ASN A 198 10.41 9.64 18.90
C ASN A 198 10.63 8.82 17.62
N LEU A 199 10.95 7.55 17.80
CA LEU A 199 11.37 6.65 16.75
C LEU A 199 10.22 5.71 16.39
N LEU A 200 10.12 5.35 15.11
CA LEU A 200 9.32 4.19 14.71
C LEU A 200 9.87 2.94 15.42
N PRO A 201 9.05 2.01 15.93
CA PRO A 201 9.52 0.76 16.58
C PRO A 201 10.46 -0.03 15.68
N ALA A 202 11.47 -0.71 16.23
CA ALA A 202 12.39 -1.48 15.39
C ALA A 202 11.68 -2.67 14.71
N GLY A 203 10.69 -3.29 15.36
CA GLY A 203 9.86 -4.33 14.75
C GLY A 203 9.02 -3.82 13.57
N ALA A 204 8.57 -2.56 13.64
CA ALA A 204 7.75 -1.92 12.60
C ALA A 204 8.55 -1.61 11.32
N VAL A 205 9.87 -1.42 11.44
CA VAL A 205 10.77 -1.15 10.31
C VAL A 205 11.51 -2.41 9.82
N ASP A 206 11.11 -3.58 10.30
CA ASP A 206 11.75 -4.83 9.92
C ASP A 206 11.22 -5.34 8.57
N THR A 207 12.12 -5.56 7.61
CA THR A 207 11.79 -6.04 6.27
C THR A 207 11.85 -7.56 6.12
N ARG A 208 12.29 -8.29 7.15
CA ARG A 208 12.46 -9.76 7.10
C ARG A 208 11.16 -10.48 6.73
N TYR A 209 10.01 -10.02 7.25
CA TYR A 209 8.70 -10.59 6.92
C TYR A 209 8.43 -10.55 5.42
N ALA A 210 8.38 -9.35 4.81
CA ALA A 210 8.17 -9.19 3.38
C ALA A 210 9.22 -9.94 2.54
N PHE A 211 10.47 -9.95 2.99
CA PHE A 211 11.57 -10.57 2.24
C PHE A 211 11.57 -12.10 2.32
N SER A 212 10.80 -12.70 3.23
CA SER A 212 10.60 -14.15 3.31
C SER A 212 9.83 -14.70 2.10
N PHE A 213 8.99 -13.87 1.48
CA PHE A 213 8.21 -14.20 0.29
C PHE A 213 9.07 -14.13 -0.98
N ALA A 214 9.24 -15.28 -1.64
CA ALA A 214 10.09 -15.39 -2.83
C ALA A 214 9.35 -15.15 -4.15
N ASP A 215 8.03 -15.31 -4.14
CA ASP A 215 7.17 -15.08 -5.31
C ASP A 215 6.54 -13.69 -5.22
N PHE A 216 6.41 -13.02 -6.37
CA PHE A 216 5.84 -11.68 -6.42
C PHE A 216 4.33 -11.68 -6.10
N SER A 217 3.62 -12.70 -6.60
CA SER A 217 2.19 -12.90 -6.42
C SER A 217 1.95 -14.39 -6.19
N SER A 218 0.98 -14.74 -5.36
CA SER A 218 0.58 -16.14 -5.15
C SER A 218 -0.82 -16.39 -5.72
N PRO A 219 -1.09 -17.60 -6.26
CA PRO A 219 -2.40 -17.98 -6.75
C PRO A 219 -3.38 -18.46 -5.66
N LYS A 220 -2.93 -18.72 -4.41
CA LYS A 220 -3.85 -19.16 -3.33
C LYS A 220 -4.62 -17.98 -2.73
N GLN A 221 -5.74 -18.26 -2.08
CA GLN A 221 -6.64 -17.21 -1.59
C GLN A 221 -6.03 -16.40 -0.43
N PHE A 222 -5.26 -17.03 0.45
CA PHE A 222 -4.62 -16.38 1.62
C PHE A 222 -3.10 -16.31 1.57
N ASP A 223 -2.47 -16.92 0.57
CA ASP A 223 -1.02 -16.83 0.40
C ASP A 223 -0.66 -15.46 -0.18
N GLN A 224 0.07 -14.67 0.60
CA GLN A 224 0.49 -13.34 0.20
C GLN A 224 1.73 -13.46 -0.70
N GLY A 225 1.71 -12.86 -1.89
CA GLY A 225 2.94 -12.60 -2.64
C GLY A 225 3.67 -11.37 -2.09
N PHE A 226 4.96 -11.20 -2.40
CA PHE A 226 5.71 -9.99 -2.04
C PHE A 226 5.00 -8.70 -2.49
N GLY A 227 4.44 -8.71 -3.71
CA GLY A 227 3.82 -7.57 -4.37
C GLY A 227 2.29 -7.58 -4.41
N GLY A 228 1.61 -8.64 -3.96
CA GLY A 228 0.14 -8.71 -3.83
C GLY A 228 -0.59 -9.65 -4.80
N GLY A 229 -1.92 -9.70 -4.67
CA GLY A 229 -2.80 -10.60 -5.42
C GLY A 229 -3.00 -10.22 -6.89
N ALA A 230 -3.22 -11.23 -7.73
CA ALA A 230 -3.44 -11.07 -9.16
C ALA A 230 -4.86 -10.58 -9.49
N GLU A 231 -5.06 -9.26 -9.50
CA GLU A 231 -6.35 -8.62 -9.76
C GLU A 231 -6.32 -7.64 -10.93
N ALA A 232 -7.47 -7.27 -11.49
CA ALA A 232 -7.55 -6.16 -12.44
C ALA A 232 -7.22 -4.82 -11.74
N PRO A 233 -6.77 -3.78 -12.48
CA PRO A 233 -6.55 -2.46 -11.88
C PRO A 233 -7.78 -1.95 -11.13
N VAL A 234 -7.57 -1.53 -9.89
CA VAL A 234 -8.62 -1.16 -8.93
C VAL A 234 -8.04 -0.21 -7.90
N HIS A 235 -8.87 0.70 -7.38
CA HIS A 235 -8.43 1.64 -6.35
C HIS A 235 -7.96 0.90 -5.08
N PHE A 236 -8.81 -0.02 -4.60
CA PHE A 236 -8.50 -0.98 -3.54
C PHE A 236 -8.99 -2.38 -3.93
N GLY A 237 -8.05 -3.31 -4.05
CA GLY A 237 -8.32 -4.73 -4.28
C GLY A 237 -8.60 -5.47 -2.98
N SER A 238 -8.45 -6.80 -3.01
CA SER A 238 -8.78 -7.65 -1.88
C SER A 238 -7.58 -8.27 -1.16
N LEU A 239 -6.40 -8.31 -1.79
CA LEU A 239 -5.23 -9.01 -1.24
C LEU A 239 -3.96 -8.16 -1.29
N THR A 240 -3.54 -7.67 -0.11
CA THR A 240 -2.27 -6.96 0.10
C THR A 240 -1.07 -7.85 -0.21
N GLY A 241 -0.03 -7.22 -0.75
CA GLY A 241 1.30 -7.84 -0.82
C GLY A 241 1.99 -7.80 0.53
N ALA A 242 2.93 -8.72 0.77
CA ALA A 242 3.64 -8.77 2.04
C ALA A 242 4.40 -7.46 2.36
N LEU A 243 4.97 -6.77 1.34
CA LEU A 243 5.61 -5.47 1.55
C LEU A 243 4.60 -4.34 1.82
N GLU A 244 3.45 -4.38 1.15
CA GLU A 244 2.35 -3.43 1.37
C GLU A 244 1.81 -3.56 2.80
N ASP A 245 1.65 -4.79 3.27
CA ASP A 245 1.15 -5.10 4.61
C ASP A 245 2.16 -4.71 5.69
N GLN A 246 3.35 -5.31 5.67
CA GLN A 246 4.43 -4.96 6.58
C GLN A 246 5.76 -4.82 5.83
N PRO A 247 6.41 -3.65 5.89
CA PRO A 247 6.21 -2.58 6.87
C PRO A 247 5.37 -1.38 6.39
N HIS A 248 4.90 -1.34 5.13
CA HIS A 248 4.26 -0.14 4.59
C HIS A 248 2.99 0.28 5.36
N ASN A 249 1.98 -0.58 5.52
CA ASN A 249 0.74 -0.21 6.21
C ASN A 249 1.00 0.07 7.70
N VAL A 250 1.90 -0.68 8.33
CA VAL A 250 2.32 -0.45 9.72
C VAL A 250 2.87 0.96 9.91
N LEU A 251 3.76 1.39 9.02
CA LEU A 251 4.38 2.70 9.11
C LEU A 251 3.39 3.84 8.85
N HIS A 252 2.46 3.67 7.92
CA HIS A 252 1.37 4.64 7.71
C HIS A 252 0.58 4.91 9.00
N GLY A 253 0.10 3.84 9.66
CA GLY A 253 -0.63 3.94 10.93
C GLY A 253 0.18 4.66 12.03
N LEU A 254 1.46 4.32 12.17
CA LEU A 254 2.34 4.90 13.19
C LEU A 254 2.80 6.35 12.90
N ILE A 255 2.83 6.76 11.63
CA ILE A 255 3.11 8.15 11.26
C ILE A 255 1.87 9.01 11.47
N GLY A 256 0.69 8.42 11.26
CA GLY A 256 -0.60 8.95 11.66
C GLY A 256 -0.66 9.45 13.10
N GLY A 257 -1.56 10.39 13.38
CA GLY A 257 -1.78 10.91 14.72
C GLY A 257 -3.13 11.60 14.82
N SER A 258 -3.13 12.89 15.17
CA SER A 258 -4.37 13.63 15.34
C SER A 258 -4.80 14.30 14.03
N GLY A 259 -5.99 13.97 13.55
CA GLY A 259 -6.59 14.61 12.39
C GLY A 259 -8.04 15.06 12.61
N SER A 260 -8.74 15.33 11.52
CA SER A 260 -10.11 15.85 11.55
C SER A 260 -10.88 15.44 10.30
N GLY A 261 -12.21 15.55 10.36
CA GLY A 261 -13.07 15.18 9.25
C GLY A 261 -12.98 13.69 8.95
N ALA A 262 -12.69 13.34 7.70
CA ALA A 262 -12.57 11.95 7.25
C ALA A 262 -11.19 11.33 7.55
N CYS A 263 -10.18 12.14 7.89
CA CYS A 263 -8.83 11.68 8.21
C CYS A 263 -8.57 11.80 9.72
N GLN A 264 -9.39 11.16 10.56
CA GLN A 264 -9.38 11.40 12.01
C GLN A 264 -8.10 10.92 12.70
N GLY A 265 -7.52 9.82 12.24
CA GLY A 265 -6.19 9.33 12.64
C GLY A 265 -5.03 10.13 12.03
N GLY A 266 -5.27 11.29 11.42
CA GLY A 266 -4.24 12.06 10.73
C GLY A 266 -4.17 11.71 9.25
N TRP A 267 -3.22 12.30 8.53
CA TRP A 267 -3.16 12.11 7.08
C TRP A 267 -2.64 10.74 6.70
N MET A 268 -1.61 10.26 7.38
CA MET A 268 -0.94 9.01 7.02
C MET A 268 -1.71 7.74 7.44
N THR A 269 -2.82 7.81 8.16
CA THR A 269 -3.64 6.61 8.49
C THR A 269 -4.60 6.22 7.38
N ASP A 270 -4.85 7.10 6.42
CA ASP A 270 -5.88 6.91 5.40
C ASP A 270 -5.31 7.11 4.00
N PRO A 271 -5.43 6.13 3.08
CA PRO A 271 -5.03 6.28 1.69
C PRO A 271 -5.61 7.52 1.00
N ASN A 272 -6.82 7.96 1.36
CA ASN A 272 -7.44 9.16 0.78
C ASN A 272 -6.87 10.49 1.31
N CYS A 273 -5.94 10.42 2.25
CA CYS A 273 -5.35 11.60 2.89
C CYS A 273 -3.81 11.56 2.90
N ALA A 274 -3.20 10.37 2.83
CA ALA A 274 -1.79 10.15 3.11
C ALA A 274 -0.87 11.01 2.25
N ALA A 275 -1.16 11.13 0.94
CA ALA A 275 -0.34 11.90 0.01
C ALA A 275 -0.38 13.43 0.23
N MET A 276 -1.25 13.94 1.11
CA MET A 276 -1.20 15.35 1.56
C MET A 276 0.02 15.63 2.45
N ASP A 277 0.53 14.61 3.13
CA ASP A 277 1.73 14.71 3.95
C ASP A 277 3.00 14.60 3.08
N PRO A 278 3.91 15.59 3.09
CA PRO A 278 5.16 15.52 2.33
C PRO A 278 6.06 14.32 2.64
N ILE A 279 5.94 13.69 3.82
CA ILE A 279 6.74 12.50 4.17
C ILE A 279 6.31 11.26 3.39
N PHE A 280 5.05 11.21 2.93
CA PHE A 280 4.50 10.14 2.10
C PHE A 280 5.44 9.77 0.96
N TYR A 281 5.95 10.77 0.24
CA TYR A 281 6.77 10.58 -0.93
C TYR A 281 8.16 10.01 -0.60
N LEU A 282 8.75 10.37 0.55
CA LEU A 282 10.03 9.82 1.01
C LEU A 282 9.85 8.39 1.55
N HIS A 283 8.74 8.11 2.22
CA HIS A 283 8.35 6.77 2.65
C HIS A 283 8.17 5.85 1.43
N HIS A 284 7.37 6.25 0.45
CA HIS A 284 7.16 5.48 -0.80
C HIS A 284 8.40 5.39 -1.68
N ALA A 285 9.31 6.37 -1.62
CA ALA A 285 10.62 6.22 -2.24
C ALA A 285 11.44 5.09 -1.60
N ASN A 286 11.32 4.81 -0.30
CA ASN A 286 11.96 3.65 0.31
C ASN A 286 11.23 2.34 0.01
N VAL A 287 9.90 2.32 -0.05
CA VAL A 287 9.13 1.15 -0.52
C VAL A 287 9.54 0.77 -1.95
N ASP A 288 9.67 1.75 -2.84
CA ASP A 288 10.17 1.57 -4.20
C ASP A 288 11.60 1.01 -4.25
N ARG A 289 12.47 1.48 -3.33
CA ARG A 289 13.84 0.96 -3.15
C ARG A 289 13.82 -0.52 -2.78
N LEU A 290 12.94 -0.92 -1.85
CA LEU A 290 12.85 -2.30 -1.35
C LEU A 290 12.41 -3.30 -2.42
N TRP A 291 11.59 -2.90 -3.39
CA TRP A 291 11.31 -3.76 -4.55
C TRP A 291 12.59 -4.08 -5.34
N GLY A 292 13.46 -3.09 -5.55
CA GLY A 292 14.77 -3.30 -6.16
C GLY A 292 15.68 -4.22 -5.33
N ARG A 293 15.67 -4.06 -3.99
CA ARG A 293 16.43 -4.93 -3.07
C ARG A 293 15.95 -6.37 -3.10
N TRP A 294 14.63 -6.60 -3.11
CA TRP A 294 14.03 -7.92 -3.22
C TRP A 294 14.45 -8.62 -4.52
N LEU A 295 14.40 -7.93 -5.66
CA LEU A 295 14.90 -8.45 -6.94
C LEU A 295 16.40 -8.79 -6.89
N HIS A 296 17.20 -7.98 -6.19
CA HIS A 296 18.65 -8.20 -6.09
C HIS A 296 19.03 -9.46 -5.30
N LEU A 297 18.22 -9.87 -4.32
CA LEU A 297 18.44 -11.13 -3.61
C LEU A 297 18.38 -12.37 -4.52
N GLY A 298 17.80 -12.23 -5.72
CA GLY A 298 17.82 -13.23 -6.78
C GLY A 298 17.08 -14.52 -6.40
N ARG A 299 17.67 -15.67 -6.75
CA ARG A 299 17.07 -17.01 -6.68
C ARG A 299 15.88 -17.14 -7.63
N THR A 300 14.65 -17.11 -7.10
CA THR A 300 13.37 -17.19 -7.82
C THR A 300 12.63 -15.86 -7.83
N ARG A 301 13.18 -14.82 -7.17
CA ARG A 301 12.55 -13.49 -7.08
C ARG A 301 12.60 -12.78 -8.42
N VAL A 302 11.49 -12.80 -9.13
CA VAL A 302 11.34 -12.19 -10.46
C VAL A 302 10.03 -11.42 -10.53
N ASN A 303 9.99 -10.40 -11.39
CA ASN A 303 8.74 -9.71 -11.70
C ASN A 303 7.77 -10.66 -12.42
N PRO A 304 6.45 -10.45 -12.29
CA PRO A 304 5.46 -11.18 -13.05
C PRO A 304 5.71 -11.07 -14.56
N THR A 305 5.53 -12.18 -15.27
CA THR A 305 5.58 -12.22 -16.74
C THR A 305 4.19 -12.17 -17.37
N ASP A 306 3.14 -12.06 -16.54
CA ASP A 306 1.76 -12.04 -17.00
C ASP A 306 1.50 -10.78 -17.86
N PRO A 307 0.98 -10.93 -19.09
CA PRO A 307 0.60 -9.80 -19.92
C PRO A 307 -0.44 -8.86 -19.29
N ALA A 308 -1.34 -9.34 -18.44
CA ALA A 308 -2.31 -8.51 -17.72
C ALA A 308 -1.60 -7.55 -16.76
N TRP A 309 -0.53 -8.02 -16.12
CA TRP A 309 0.31 -7.18 -15.27
C TRP A 309 1.20 -6.26 -16.10
N LEU A 310 1.96 -6.80 -17.06
CA LEU A 310 2.96 -6.04 -17.84
C LEU A 310 2.36 -4.93 -18.73
N ASN A 311 1.14 -5.13 -19.23
CA ASN A 311 0.47 -4.20 -20.14
C ASN A 311 -0.52 -3.29 -19.44
N ALA A 312 -0.74 -3.43 -18.13
CA ALA A 312 -1.53 -2.45 -17.39
C ALA A 312 -0.86 -1.09 -17.50
N GLU A 313 -1.68 -0.05 -17.69
CA GLU A 313 -1.22 1.32 -17.91
C GLU A 313 -1.99 2.26 -16.99
N PHE A 314 -1.28 3.25 -16.46
CA PHE A 314 -1.82 4.24 -15.53
C PHE A 314 -1.54 5.66 -16.02
N ASP A 315 -2.45 6.58 -15.73
CA ASP A 315 -2.36 7.97 -16.15
C ASP A 315 -1.77 8.83 -15.02
N PHE A 316 -0.82 9.69 -15.38
CA PHE A 316 -0.18 10.69 -14.50
C PHE A 316 0.05 11.98 -15.29
N PHE A 317 0.82 12.92 -14.75
CA PHE A 317 1.10 14.21 -15.40
C PHE A 317 2.59 14.51 -15.48
N ASP A 318 3.01 15.14 -16.58
CA ASP A 318 4.36 15.68 -16.74
C ASP A 318 4.53 17.06 -16.07
N PRO A 319 5.74 17.63 -16.03
CA PRO A 319 5.97 18.95 -15.44
C PRO A 319 5.20 20.12 -16.08
N GLY A 320 4.68 19.94 -17.31
CA GLY A 320 3.82 20.91 -17.98
C GLY A 320 2.32 20.69 -17.71
N GLY A 321 1.97 19.74 -16.85
CA GLY A 321 0.57 19.37 -16.57
C GLY A 321 -0.07 18.59 -17.70
N ASN A 322 0.70 18.04 -18.65
CA ASN A 322 0.14 17.20 -19.70
C ASN A 322 0.00 15.76 -19.20
N PRO A 323 -1.12 15.08 -19.52
CA PRO A 323 -1.31 13.69 -19.15
C PRO A 323 -0.27 12.80 -19.83
N VAL A 324 0.32 11.88 -19.07
CA VAL A 324 1.28 10.87 -19.51
C VAL A 324 0.84 9.49 -19.05
N ARG A 325 1.19 8.47 -19.83
CA ARG A 325 0.78 7.08 -19.58
C ARG A 325 1.90 6.12 -19.98
N GLY A 326 2.09 5.08 -19.20
CA GLY A 326 3.09 4.04 -19.50
C GLY A 326 2.66 2.67 -18.99
N PRO A 327 3.06 1.58 -19.68
CA PRO A 327 2.79 0.24 -19.21
C PRO A 327 3.68 -0.12 -18.02
N VAL A 328 3.22 -1.00 -17.15
CA VAL A 328 4.00 -1.56 -16.04
C VAL A 328 5.36 -2.09 -16.51
N SER A 329 5.41 -2.73 -17.68
CA SER A 329 6.64 -3.22 -18.32
C SER A 329 7.73 -2.14 -18.48
N GLN A 330 7.39 -0.86 -18.57
CA GLN A 330 8.35 0.24 -18.67
C GLN A 330 9.01 0.58 -17.31
N VAL A 331 8.34 0.27 -16.20
CA VAL A 331 8.77 0.70 -14.85
C VAL A 331 9.28 -0.43 -13.97
N VAL A 332 9.35 -1.66 -14.48
CA VAL A 332 9.90 -2.80 -13.74
C VAL A 332 11.38 -2.63 -13.33
N SER A 333 12.08 -1.64 -13.88
CA SER A 333 13.46 -1.31 -13.56
C SER A 333 13.66 0.20 -13.37
N THR A 334 14.21 0.60 -12.22
CA THR A 334 14.61 1.99 -11.94
C THR A 334 15.63 2.51 -12.97
N ARG A 335 16.53 1.62 -13.45
CA ARG A 335 17.50 1.93 -14.50
C ARG A 335 16.84 2.27 -15.84
N ALA A 336 15.71 1.65 -16.18
CA ALA A 336 14.96 1.99 -17.39
C ALA A 336 14.33 3.39 -17.30
N LEU A 337 14.13 3.89 -16.08
CA LEU A 337 13.63 5.23 -15.78
C LEU A 337 14.76 6.24 -15.49
N ASN A 338 16.03 5.83 -15.66
CA ASN A 338 17.21 6.65 -15.39
C ASN A 338 17.24 7.25 -13.98
N TYR A 339 16.90 6.47 -12.96
CA TYR A 339 17.25 6.78 -11.58
C TYR A 339 17.77 5.55 -10.84
N ARG A 340 18.46 5.80 -9.72
CA ARG A 340 18.88 4.80 -8.73
C ARG A 340 18.86 5.39 -7.33
N TYR A 341 19.06 4.56 -6.32
CA TYR A 341 19.24 5.00 -4.94
C TYR A 341 20.73 5.22 -4.64
N SER A 342 21.03 6.14 -3.72
CA SER A 342 22.41 6.48 -3.36
C SER A 342 23.21 5.31 -2.76
N ASP A 343 22.51 4.30 -2.25
CA ASP A 343 23.07 3.07 -1.70
C ASP A 343 22.94 1.86 -2.65
N ASP A 344 22.78 2.11 -3.95
CA ASP A 344 22.88 1.09 -5.00
C ASP A 344 24.33 0.93 -5.54
N PRO A 345 24.77 -0.30 -5.87
CA PRO A 345 24.09 -1.56 -5.62
C PRO A 345 24.08 -1.90 -4.11
N PRO A 346 23.11 -2.72 -3.64
CA PRO A 346 23.05 -3.07 -2.24
C PRO A 346 24.34 -3.75 -1.80
N VAL A 347 24.86 -3.36 -0.64
CA VAL A 347 25.87 -4.16 0.05
C VAL A 347 25.15 -5.41 0.56
N VAL A 348 25.48 -6.57 0.00
CA VAL A 348 24.89 -7.86 0.39
C VAL A 348 25.34 -8.20 1.81
N ALA A 349 24.60 -7.73 2.82
CA ALA A 349 24.57 -8.39 4.12
C ALA A 349 23.39 -9.36 4.08
N LEU A 350 23.65 -10.63 3.77
CA LEU A 350 22.68 -11.68 4.04
C LEU A 350 22.37 -11.62 5.55
N PRO A 351 21.10 -11.46 5.97
CA PRO A 351 20.76 -11.63 7.37
C PRO A 351 21.23 -13.02 7.78
N LYS A 352 22.13 -13.09 8.76
CA LYS A 352 22.45 -14.37 9.38
C LYS A 352 21.21 -14.82 10.15
N SER A 353 20.54 -15.84 9.62
CA SER A 353 19.62 -16.74 10.32
C SER A 353 18.30 -16.13 10.86
N LEU A 354 17.29 -16.04 9.99
CA LEU A 354 15.98 -16.71 10.20
C LEU A 354 15.58 -17.58 8.98
N VAL A 355 16.47 -17.71 7.98
CA VAL A 355 16.34 -18.73 6.94
C VAL A 355 16.77 -20.05 7.55
N SER A 356 15.90 -20.66 8.35
CA SER A 356 15.93 -22.12 8.48
C SER A 356 15.52 -22.69 7.13
N ASP A 357 16.21 -23.76 6.75
CA ASP A 357 16.21 -24.39 5.45
C ASP A 357 14.78 -24.70 4.95
N ARG A 358 14.24 -23.90 4.02
CA ARG A 358 13.41 -24.48 2.97
C ARG A 358 14.31 -25.41 2.17
N LEU A 359 14.29 -26.70 2.53
CA LEU A 359 14.82 -27.77 1.70
C LEU A 359 14.30 -27.54 0.27
N PRO A 360 15.19 -27.34 -0.73
CA PRO A 360 14.74 -27.30 -2.10
C PRO A 360 14.25 -28.69 -2.48
N GLY A 361 12.93 -28.84 -2.68
CA GLY A 361 12.38 -30.00 -3.36
C GLY A 361 13.08 -30.22 -4.73
N PRO A 362 13.19 -31.47 -5.20
CA PRO A 362 13.95 -31.77 -6.40
C PRO A 362 13.33 -31.11 -7.64
N ARG A 363 14.16 -30.34 -8.35
CA ARG A 363 13.81 -29.64 -9.60
C ARG A 363 13.38 -30.64 -10.68
N PRO A 364 12.28 -30.41 -11.41
CA PRO A 364 12.11 -30.98 -12.74
C PRO A 364 13.20 -30.42 -13.66
N SER A 365 13.95 -31.29 -14.33
CA SER A 365 14.95 -30.88 -15.33
C SER A 365 14.27 -30.23 -16.54
N LEU A 366 14.52 -28.94 -16.77
CA LEU A 366 14.16 -28.26 -18.02
C LEU A 366 15.10 -28.71 -19.16
N PRO A 367 14.59 -29.04 -20.36
CA PRO A 367 15.43 -29.35 -21.52
C PRO A 367 16.15 -28.11 -22.06
N ALA A 368 17.34 -28.33 -22.63
CA ALA A 368 18.30 -27.31 -23.06
C ALA A 368 17.72 -26.20 -23.96
N LEU A 369 18.12 -24.96 -23.66
CA LEU A 369 17.62 -23.67 -24.17
C LEU A 369 18.00 -23.30 -25.63
N ASP A 370 18.53 -24.22 -26.43
CA ASP A 370 19.05 -23.90 -27.78
C ASP A 370 18.08 -24.12 -28.94
N LYS A 371 16.77 -24.33 -28.68
CA LYS A 371 15.79 -24.59 -29.75
C LYS A 371 14.55 -23.68 -29.81
N LEU A 372 14.49 -22.60 -29.02
CA LEU A 372 13.26 -21.78 -28.89
C LEU A 372 13.21 -20.46 -29.71
N PHE A 373 14.18 -20.18 -30.58
CA PHE A 373 14.13 -18.98 -31.43
C PHE A 373 14.06 -19.27 -32.93
N PRO A 374 12.90 -19.62 -33.50
CA PRO A 374 12.62 -19.35 -34.90
C PRO A 374 12.17 -17.88 -35.08
N LYS A 375 12.60 -17.28 -36.19
CA LYS A 375 12.38 -15.88 -36.59
C LYS A 375 10.91 -15.45 -36.50
N VAL A 376 10.68 -14.26 -35.94
CA VAL A 376 9.38 -13.57 -35.78
C VAL A 376 8.70 -13.34 -37.15
N PRO A 377 7.48 -13.89 -37.39
CA PRO A 377 6.60 -13.42 -38.46
C PRO A 377 5.80 -12.18 -38.00
N ARG A 378 5.43 -11.31 -38.94
CA ARG A 378 4.63 -10.10 -38.69
C ARG A 378 3.33 -10.38 -37.91
N PRO A 379 2.87 -9.44 -37.07
CA PRO A 379 1.69 -9.64 -36.23
C PRO A 379 0.40 -9.69 -37.07
N ALA A 380 -0.44 -10.66 -36.77
CA ALA A 380 -1.83 -10.71 -37.21
C ALA A 380 -2.68 -9.72 -36.38
N PRO A 381 -3.82 -9.23 -36.91
CA PRO A 381 -4.70 -8.32 -36.18
C PRO A 381 -5.30 -9.01 -34.94
N PRO A 382 -5.61 -8.25 -33.86
CA PRO A 382 -6.06 -8.82 -32.60
C PRO A 382 -7.39 -9.57 -32.75
N PRO A 383 -7.57 -10.72 -32.07
CA PRO A 383 -8.86 -11.39 -32.02
C PRO A 383 -9.84 -10.52 -31.23
N ARG A 384 -11.13 -10.65 -31.56
CA ARG A 384 -12.21 -9.97 -30.82
C ARG A 384 -12.23 -10.44 -29.36
N PRO A 385 -12.67 -9.60 -28.41
CA PRO A 385 -12.75 -9.98 -27.01
C PRO A 385 -13.57 -11.26 -26.84
N GLY A 386 -12.96 -12.27 -26.22
CA GLY A 386 -13.70 -13.40 -25.68
C GLY A 386 -14.51 -12.95 -24.45
N PRO A 387 -15.54 -13.70 -24.06
CA PRO A 387 -16.26 -13.44 -22.82
C PRO A 387 -15.30 -13.54 -21.62
N ASP A 388 -15.56 -12.74 -20.59
CA ASP A 388 -14.80 -12.66 -19.34
C ASP A 388 -14.35 -14.04 -18.83
N PRO A 389 -13.11 -14.19 -18.36
CA PRO A 389 -12.76 -15.37 -17.59
C PRO A 389 -13.62 -15.35 -16.33
N GLY A 390 -14.61 -16.25 -16.28
CA GLY A 390 -15.38 -16.51 -15.06
C GLY A 390 -14.47 -16.95 -13.91
N PRO A 391 -14.99 -16.98 -12.68
CA PRO A 391 -14.22 -17.28 -11.47
C PRO A 391 -13.45 -18.59 -11.63
N MET A 392 -12.17 -18.56 -11.24
CA MET A 392 -11.30 -19.74 -11.17
C MET A 392 -12.03 -20.88 -10.44
N ARG A 393 -11.97 -22.10 -11.00
CA ARG A 393 -12.64 -23.29 -10.49
C ARG A 393 -12.11 -23.68 -9.10
N GLY A 394 -13.05 -23.96 -8.20
CA GLY A 394 -12.85 -24.23 -6.77
C GLY A 394 -11.86 -25.35 -6.39
N GLY A 395 -10.85 -24.96 -5.61
CA GLY A 395 -10.49 -25.71 -4.41
C GLY A 395 -11.49 -25.40 -3.29
N ALA A 396 -11.59 -26.25 -2.27
CA ALA A 396 -12.27 -25.85 -1.04
C ALA A 396 -11.52 -24.64 -0.49
N GLY A 397 -12.22 -23.54 -0.21
CA GLY A 397 -11.60 -22.38 0.41
C GLY A 397 -11.06 -22.71 1.80
N PRO A 398 -10.30 -21.79 2.41
CA PRO A 398 -9.73 -21.94 3.74
C PRO A 398 -10.78 -22.43 4.75
N VAL A 399 -10.41 -23.43 5.55
CA VAL A 399 -11.30 -24.08 6.52
C VAL A 399 -10.86 -23.73 7.93
N PRO A 400 -11.75 -23.23 8.80
CA PRO A 400 -11.44 -23.00 10.21
C PRO A 400 -11.00 -24.27 10.92
N VAL A 401 -9.80 -24.25 11.50
CA VAL A 401 -9.24 -25.34 12.31
C VAL A 401 -9.22 -25.01 13.81
N SER A 402 -9.66 -23.81 14.20
CA SER A 402 -9.92 -23.46 15.60
C SER A 402 -11.32 -22.88 15.77
N GLU A 403 -11.78 -22.79 17.02
CA GLU A 403 -12.88 -21.87 17.34
C GLU A 403 -12.52 -20.41 17.00
N SER A 404 -13.55 -19.58 16.84
CA SER A 404 -13.38 -18.14 16.71
C SER A 404 -13.42 -17.45 18.06
N LYS A 405 -12.55 -16.47 18.26
CA LYS A 405 -12.57 -15.60 19.44
C LYS A 405 -12.81 -14.14 19.08
N VAL A 406 -13.46 -13.43 19.99
CA VAL A 406 -13.54 -11.97 20.00
C VAL A 406 -12.39 -11.47 20.85
N VAL A 407 -11.66 -10.46 20.37
CA VAL A 407 -10.53 -9.86 21.10
C VAL A 407 -10.74 -8.36 21.17
N GLU A 408 -10.57 -7.79 22.36
CA GLU A 408 -10.56 -6.33 22.57
C GLU A 408 -9.12 -5.88 22.74
N LEU A 409 -8.65 -5.03 21.84
CA LEU A 409 -7.31 -4.48 21.86
C LEU A 409 -7.31 -3.10 22.50
N GLY A 410 -6.22 -2.82 23.24
CA GLY A 410 -5.97 -1.55 23.88
C GLY A 410 -4.48 -1.29 24.01
N THR A 411 -4.07 -0.61 25.08
CA THR A 411 -2.68 -0.21 25.33
C THR A 411 -1.86 -1.23 26.14
N ALA A 412 -2.41 -2.42 26.40
CA ALA A 412 -1.72 -3.50 27.10
C ALA A 412 -1.73 -4.78 26.24
N PRO A 413 -0.72 -5.66 26.39
CA PRO A 413 -0.73 -6.98 25.77
C PRO A 413 -2.02 -7.75 26.06
N THR A 414 -2.58 -8.37 25.04
CA THR A 414 -3.82 -9.14 25.13
C THR A 414 -3.59 -10.55 24.60
N THR A 415 -3.80 -11.55 25.45
CA THR A 415 -3.62 -12.96 25.10
C THR A 415 -4.96 -13.65 25.02
N VAL A 416 -5.16 -14.46 23.97
CA VAL A 416 -6.34 -15.29 23.78
C VAL A 416 -5.94 -16.72 23.49
N SER A 417 -6.65 -17.68 24.08
CA SER A 417 -6.49 -19.10 23.78
C SER A 417 -7.42 -19.51 22.64
N LEU A 418 -6.90 -20.29 21.69
CA LEU A 418 -7.64 -20.87 20.59
C LEU A 418 -7.73 -22.38 20.77
N GLU A 419 -8.94 -22.91 20.97
CA GLU A 419 -9.14 -24.36 20.97
C GLU A 419 -9.10 -24.90 19.54
N LEU A 420 -8.20 -25.84 19.28
CA LEU A 420 -8.08 -26.53 18.01
C LEU A 420 -9.23 -27.54 17.84
N GLY A 421 -9.86 -27.53 16.66
CA GLY A 421 -10.88 -28.50 16.27
C GLY A 421 -10.29 -29.80 15.73
N ASP A 422 -11.14 -30.80 15.51
CA ASP A 422 -10.74 -32.13 15.01
C ASP A 422 -9.96 -32.07 13.68
N GLU A 423 -10.27 -31.09 12.82
CA GLU A 423 -9.61 -30.89 11.52
C GLU A 423 -8.16 -30.39 11.66
N ALA A 424 -7.82 -29.73 12.78
CA ALA A 424 -6.49 -29.17 13.04
C ALA A 424 -5.41 -30.25 13.08
N VAL A 425 -5.70 -31.40 13.67
CA VAL A 425 -4.71 -32.49 13.82
C VAL A 425 -4.22 -32.98 12.45
N SER A 426 -5.11 -33.04 11.46
CA SER A 426 -4.74 -33.43 10.10
C SER A 426 -3.98 -32.31 9.40
N ALA A 427 -4.41 -31.06 9.56
CA ALA A 427 -3.76 -29.90 8.95
C ALA A 427 -2.31 -29.74 9.47
N LEU A 428 -2.13 -29.75 10.78
CA LEU A 428 -0.84 -29.60 11.46
C LEU A 428 0.17 -30.67 11.03
N LYS A 429 -0.25 -31.94 10.96
CA LYS A 429 0.61 -33.05 10.47
C LYS A 429 1.09 -32.83 9.04
N GLY A 430 0.28 -32.19 8.21
CA GLY A 430 0.58 -31.93 6.81
C GLY A 430 1.52 -30.74 6.59
N LEU A 431 1.71 -29.83 7.56
CA LEU A 431 2.48 -28.59 7.37
C LEU A 431 3.93 -28.79 6.90
N ARG A 432 4.50 -29.96 7.20
CA ARG A 432 5.88 -30.31 6.82
C ARG A 432 5.97 -30.89 5.41
N GLU A 433 4.85 -31.23 4.81
CA GLU A 433 4.81 -31.83 3.48
C GLU A 433 4.90 -30.74 2.41
N PRO A 434 5.70 -30.92 1.33
CA PRO A 434 5.85 -29.91 0.28
C PRO A 434 4.55 -29.52 -0.44
N GLU A 435 3.58 -30.44 -0.50
CA GLU A 435 2.22 -30.22 -1.02
C GLU A 435 1.17 -30.26 0.10
N GLY A 436 1.61 -30.05 1.34
CA GLY A 436 0.75 -29.98 2.51
C GLY A 436 -0.10 -28.71 2.55
N PRO A 437 -1.05 -28.65 3.49
CA PRO A 437 -1.86 -27.45 3.71
C PRO A 437 -0.99 -26.28 4.18
N SER A 438 -1.50 -25.07 3.97
CA SER A 438 -1.01 -23.86 4.63
C SER A 438 -1.86 -23.57 5.87
N LEU A 439 -1.30 -22.89 6.87
CA LEU A 439 -2.00 -22.48 8.09
C LEU A 439 -1.86 -20.97 8.29
N TYR A 440 -2.99 -20.33 8.57
CA TYR A 440 -3.12 -18.89 8.67
C TYR A 440 -3.79 -18.47 9.97
N VAL A 441 -3.29 -17.41 10.60
CA VAL A 441 -4.07 -16.63 11.57
C VAL A 441 -4.90 -15.63 10.77
N THR A 442 -6.21 -15.71 10.90
CA THR A 442 -7.16 -14.80 10.24
C THR A 442 -7.85 -13.93 11.27
N ILE A 443 -7.91 -12.63 11.01
CA ILE A 443 -8.61 -11.64 11.83
C ILE A 443 -9.65 -10.95 10.95
N GLU A 444 -10.92 -11.11 11.28
CA GLU A 444 -12.05 -10.56 10.53
C GLU A 444 -12.92 -9.71 11.47
N ASP A 445 -13.87 -8.98 10.89
CA ASP A 445 -14.86 -8.15 11.60
C ASP A 445 -14.22 -7.13 12.57
N VAL A 446 -13.15 -6.48 12.12
CA VAL A 446 -12.45 -5.43 12.88
C VAL A 446 -13.32 -4.18 12.99
N GLN A 447 -13.52 -3.70 14.23
CA GLN A 447 -14.34 -2.55 14.57
C GLN A 447 -13.53 -1.60 15.45
N ALA A 448 -13.37 -0.37 14.97
CA ALA A 448 -12.85 0.75 15.73
C ALA A 448 -13.42 2.05 15.14
N ASP A 449 -13.52 3.09 15.97
CA ASP A 449 -14.10 4.38 15.56
C ASP A 449 -13.17 5.19 14.65
N ARG A 450 -11.85 4.98 14.78
CA ARG A 450 -10.77 5.54 13.95
C ARG A 450 -9.51 4.67 14.09
N ASP A 451 -8.46 4.94 13.32
CA ASP A 451 -7.17 4.26 13.51
C ASP A 451 -6.67 4.48 14.95
N PRO A 452 -6.23 3.41 15.67
CA PRO A 452 -5.84 3.51 17.06
C PRO A 452 -4.48 4.16 17.28
N GLY A 453 -3.74 4.49 16.22
CA GLY A 453 -2.40 5.04 16.34
C GLY A 453 -1.41 4.04 16.93
N LEU A 454 -1.74 2.76 16.86
CA LEU A 454 -0.97 1.63 17.36
C LEU A 454 -0.99 0.53 16.31
N ALA A 455 0.17 -0.10 16.14
CA ALA A 455 0.23 -1.42 15.55
C ALA A 455 0.23 -2.47 16.67
N TYR A 456 -0.02 -3.74 16.33
CA TYR A 456 0.08 -4.84 17.28
C TYR A 456 0.98 -5.94 16.74
N ALA A 457 2.06 -6.25 17.44
CA ALA A 457 2.83 -7.45 17.17
C ALA A 457 2.02 -8.68 17.58
N VAL A 458 1.94 -9.67 16.69
CA VAL A 458 1.16 -10.89 16.89
C VAL A 458 2.10 -12.05 17.11
N PHE A 459 1.93 -12.76 18.23
CA PHE A 459 2.73 -13.92 18.60
C PHE A 459 1.86 -15.16 18.72
N VAL A 460 2.41 -16.31 18.35
CA VAL A 460 1.78 -17.63 18.45
C VAL A 460 2.46 -18.43 19.54
N ASN A 461 1.70 -18.91 20.53
CA ASN A 461 2.19 -19.71 21.67
C ASN A 461 3.22 -18.99 22.54
N ASP A 462 3.09 -17.68 22.70
CA ASP A 462 3.89 -16.88 23.63
C ASP A 462 3.00 -15.98 24.50
N PRO A 463 2.39 -16.52 25.57
CA PRO A 463 1.45 -15.78 26.41
C PRO A 463 2.11 -14.69 27.24
N ASP A 464 3.44 -14.76 27.42
CA ASP A 464 4.24 -13.81 28.18
C ASP A 464 4.90 -12.75 27.27
N ALA A 465 4.62 -12.78 25.96
CA ALA A 465 5.14 -11.82 25.01
C ALA A 465 4.79 -10.39 25.43
N ASP A 466 5.79 -9.53 25.38
CA ASP A 466 5.70 -8.13 25.75
C ASP A 466 6.37 -7.24 24.70
N GLU A 467 6.52 -5.95 25.02
CA GLU A 467 7.08 -4.97 24.10
C GLU A 467 8.60 -5.17 23.87
N ASP A 468 9.25 -6.14 24.50
CA ASP A 468 10.66 -6.44 24.25
C ASP A 468 10.85 -6.99 22.82
N GLU A 469 11.35 -6.12 21.94
CA GLU A 469 11.57 -6.44 20.53
C GLU A 469 12.60 -7.57 20.31
N SER A 470 13.39 -7.96 21.32
CA SER A 470 14.24 -9.16 21.23
C SER A 470 13.42 -10.45 21.10
N GLN A 471 12.15 -10.43 21.54
CA GLN A 471 11.19 -11.53 21.40
C GLN A 471 10.63 -11.62 19.98
N PHE A 472 10.85 -10.64 19.10
CA PHE A 472 10.36 -10.61 17.71
C PHE A 472 11.25 -11.49 16.79
N THR A 473 11.55 -12.68 17.28
CA THR A 473 12.46 -13.65 16.67
C THR A 473 11.82 -15.03 16.69
N GLU A 474 11.39 -15.50 17.86
CA GLU A 474 10.69 -16.76 18.07
C GLU A 474 9.22 -16.43 18.35
N HIS A 475 8.27 -17.26 17.91
CA HIS A 475 6.80 -17.04 18.07
C HIS A 475 6.16 -15.90 17.27
N TYR A 476 6.93 -14.95 16.72
CA TYR A 476 6.40 -13.81 15.97
C TYR A 476 5.77 -14.19 14.62
N ALA A 477 4.50 -13.81 14.43
CA ALA A 477 3.74 -14.05 13.20
C ALA A 477 3.69 -12.83 12.26
N GLY A 478 3.70 -11.61 12.80
CA GLY A 478 3.63 -10.37 12.01
C GLY A 478 3.12 -9.18 12.83
N MET A 479 2.87 -8.06 12.17
CA MET A 479 2.23 -6.89 12.77
C MET A 479 0.87 -6.58 12.15
N LEU A 480 -0.12 -6.44 13.02
CA LEU A 480 -1.44 -5.92 12.69
C LEU A 480 -1.41 -4.40 12.65
N SER A 481 -1.83 -3.84 11.51
CA SER A 481 -2.02 -2.40 11.28
C SER A 481 -3.46 -2.11 10.87
N PHE A 482 -3.94 -0.89 11.13
CA PHE A 482 -5.29 -0.45 10.77
C PHE A 482 -5.30 0.62 9.68
N PHE A 483 -4.20 0.75 8.93
CA PHE A 483 -4.14 1.66 7.79
C PHE A 483 -5.33 1.48 6.83
N GLY A 484 -6.02 2.58 6.54
CA GLY A 484 -7.20 2.62 5.71
C GLY A 484 -8.48 2.15 6.39
N LEU A 485 -8.50 2.02 7.72
CA LEU A 485 -9.73 1.74 8.46
C LEU A 485 -10.76 2.86 8.28
N GLU A 486 -10.37 4.13 8.39
CA GLU A 486 -11.31 5.25 8.26
C GLU A 486 -11.95 5.34 6.86
N HIS A 487 -11.16 5.09 5.82
CA HIS A 487 -11.67 4.94 4.46
C HIS A 487 -12.85 3.99 4.37
N ARG A 488 -12.71 2.80 4.97
CA ARG A 488 -13.76 1.79 4.93
C ARG A 488 -14.99 2.20 5.73
N LEU A 489 -14.82 2.92 6.84
CA LEU A 489 -15.94 3.45 7.64
C LEU A 489 -16.76 4.51 6.87
N HIS A 490 -16.11 5.34 6.06
CA HIS A 490 -16.76 6.42 5.33
C HIS A 490 -17.47 5.98 4.03
N HIS A 491 -17.20 4.78 3.54
CA HIS A 491 -17.78 4.25 2.30
C HIS A 491 -18.93 3.24 2.49
N GLY A 492 -19.50 3.08 3.69
CA GLY A 492 -20.67 2.21 3.95
C GLY A 492 -22.04 2.68 3.41
N GLY A 493 -22.10 3.58 2.41
CA GLY A 493 -23.32 4.18 1.88
C GLY A 493 -23.69 3.72 0.45
N GLU A 494 -24.99 3.73 0.11
CA GLU A 494 -25.53 3.26 -1.18
C GLU A 494 -24.79 3.87 -2.39
N GLY A 495 -24.09 3.02 -3.14
CA GLY A 495 -23.34 3.39 -4.35
C GLY A 495 -21.81 3.29 -4.23
N ALA A 496 -21.27 2.95 -3.05
CA ALA A 496 -19.85 2.69 -2.86
C ALA A 496 -19.43 1.32 -3.42
N HIS A 497 -18.17 1.22 -3.89
CA HIS A 497 -17.53 -0.06 -4.14
C HIS A 497 -17.37 -0.78 -2.79
N ASP A 498 -18.09 -1.88 -2.62
CA ASP A 498 -18.13 -2.66 -1.38
C ASP A 498 -16.76 -3.33 -1.15
N HIS A 499 -15.89 -2.69 -0.39
CA HIS A 499 -14.73 -3.33 0.20
C HIS A 499 -15.27 -4.21 1.32
N GLY A 500 -15.27 -5.53 1.14
CA GLY A 500 -15.64 -6.46 2.21
C GLY A 500 -14.90 -6.13 3.52
N PRO A 501 -15.42 -6.59 4.68
CA PRO A 501 -14.83 -6.27 5.98
C PRO A 501 -13.33 -6.61 5.97
N PRO A 502 -12.48 -5.82 6.66
CA PRO A 502 -11.05 -6.06 6.68
C PRO A 502 -10.77 -7.48 7.19
N VAL A 503 -10.03 -8.23 6.39
CA VAL A 503 -9.46 -9.53 6.76
C VAL A 503 -7.96 -9.36 6.81
N PHE A 504 -7.38 -9.54 7.99
CA PHE A 504 -5.93 -9.62 8.16
C PHE A 504 -5.51 -11.07 8.23
N VAL A 505 -4.41 -11.41 7.57
CA VAL A 505 -3.94 -12.78 7.42
C VAL A 505 -2.45 -12.83 7.73
N PHE A 506 -2.06 -13.71 8.65
CA PHE A 506 -0.66 -14.03 8.91
C PHE A 506 -0.40 -15.49 8.56
N ASP A 507 0.52 -15.73 7.62
CA ASP A 507 0.97 -17.09 7.29
C ASP A 507 1.88 -17.62 8.41
N VAL A 508 1.40 -18.64 9.12
CA VAL A 508 2.11 -19.30 10.22
C VAL A 508 2.53 -20.74 9.85
N SER A 509 2.43 -21.10 8.56
CA SER A 509 2.70 -22.45 8.06
C SER A 509 4.11 -22.93 8.38
N SER A 510 5.10 -22.03 8.32
CA SER A 510 6.48 -22.35 8.70
C SER A 510 6.79 -22.12 10.17
N LEU A 511 6.01 -21.28 10.85
CA LEU A 511 6.23 -20.93 12.26
C LEU A 511 5.89 -22.12 13.16
N VAL A 512 4.74 -22.75 12.95
CA VAL A 512 4.30 -23.86 13.80
C VAL A 512 5.29 -25.04 13.82
N PRO A 513 5.77 -25.56 12.68
CA PRO A 513 6.81 -26.60 12.69
C PRO A 513 8.12 -26.19 13.38
N GLN A 514 8.50 -24.91 13.31
CA GLN A 514 9.68 -24.41 14.02
C GLN A 514 9.46 -24.42 15.54
N LEU A 515 8.27 -24.03 15.99
CA LEU A 515 7.90 -24.11 17.40
C LEU A 515 7.83 -25.56 17.89
N GLU A 516 7.33 -26.48 17.08
CA GLU A 516 7.36 -27.92 17.37
C GLU A 516 8.80 -28.44 17.52
N ASP A 517 9.68 -28.10 16.59
CA ASP A 517 11.08 -28.52 16.60
C ASP A 517 11.84 -27.96 17.81
N ALA A 518 11.47 -26.76 18.26
CA ALA A 518 12.01 -26.11 19.45
C ALA A 518 11.37 -26.63 20.77
N GLY A 519 10.34 -27.49 20.71
CA GLY A 519 9.59 -27.94 21.88
C GLY A 519 8.75 -26.85 22.56
N LYS A 520 8.37 -25.81 21.80
CA LYS A 520 7.60 -24.65 22.24
C LYS A 520 6.18 -24.59 21.67
N TRP A 521 5.79 -25.60 20.90
CA TRP A 521 4.42 -25.78 20.44
C TRP A 521 3.66 -26.71 21.38
N ASP A 522 2.49 -26.26 21.82
CA ASP A 522 1.53 -27.06 22.57
C ASP A 522 0.18 -26.96 21.84
N PRO A 523 -0.29 -28.05 21.18
CA PRO A 523 -1.56 -28.04 20.46
C PRO A 523 -2.77 -27.98 21.39
N ASP A 524 -2.61 -28.30 22.68
CA ASP A 524 -3.69 -28.22 23.68
C ASP A 524 -3.76 -26.81 24.31
N GLN A 525 -2.73 -25.97 24.10
CA GLN A 525 -2.64 -24.60 24.62
C GLN A 525 -2.19 -23.61 23.54
N VAL A 526 -2.89 -23.59 22.41
CA VAL A 526 -2.60 -22.61 21.37
C VAL A 526 -3.03 -21.22 21.85
N THR A 527 -2.10 -20.27 21.87
CA THR A 527 -2.36 -18.89 22.24
C THR A 527 -1.99 -17.93 21.11
N LEU A 528 -2.75 -16.84 21.01
CA LEU A 528 -2.36 -15.66 20.26
C LEU A 528 -2.20 -14.50 21.23
N THR A 529 -1.05 -13.85 21.18
CA THR A 529 -0.75 -12.66 21.98
C THR A 529 -0.60 -11.45 21.09
N PHE A 530 -1.38 -10.41 21.36
CA PHE A 530 -1.34 -9.13 20.67
C PHE A 530 -0.64 -8.11 21.56
N VAL A 531 0.58 -7.73 21.20
CA VAL A 531 1.39 -6.77 21.94
C VAL A 531 1.29 -5.41 21.24
N PRO A 532 0.82 -4.34 21.91
CA PRO A 532 0.79 -3.00 21.32
C PRO A 532 2.22 -2.52 21.00
N ALA A 533 2.40 -1.96 19.82
CA ALA A 533 3.66 -1.41 19.34
C ALA A 533 3.45 0.05 18.94
N GLY A 534 3.72 0.95 19.89
CA GLY A 534 3.74 2.41 19.71
C GLY A 534 5.16 2.97 19.61
N LEU A 535 5.29 4.28 19.38
CA LEU A 535 6.58 4.92 19.10
C LEU A 535 7.59 4.78 20.24
N ASP A 536 8.85 4.49 19.89
CA ASP A 536 9.96 4.39 20.83
C ASP A 536 10.43 5.78 21.28
N PRO A 537 10.58 6.02 22.60
CA PRO A 537 11.13 7.28 23.10
C PRO A 537 12.56 7.52 22.59
N ALA A 538 12.85 8.73 22.10
CA ALA A 538 14.18 9.10 21.64
C ALA A 538 15.25 9.01 22.75
N SER A 539 14.84 9.19 24.00
CA SER A 539 15.68 9.08 25.21
C SER A 539 16.06 7.64 25.57
N GLY A 540 15.35 6.63 25.03
CA GLY A 540 15.45 5.24 25.49
C GLY A 540 14.80 4.96 26.85
N GLU A 541 14.32 5.99 27.54
CA GLU A 541 13.56 5.90 28.80
C GLU A 541 12.21 6.60 28.61
N GLY A 542 11.10 5.91 28.91
CA GLY A 542 9.75 6.44 28.78
C GLY A 542 8.76 5.37 28.35
N SER A 543 7.47 5.69 28.46
CA SER A 543 6.39 4.80 28.01
C SER A 543 6.32 4.80 26.48
N ARG A 544 6.26 3.62 25.84
CA ARG A 544 5.99 3.45 24.40
C ARG A 544 4.52 3.69 24.00
N ILE A 545 3.75 4.30 24.90
CA ILE A 545 2.31 4.52 24.75
C ILE A 545 2.08 5.66 23.75
N PRO A 546 0.86 5.73 23.20
CA PRO A 546 0.49 5.63 21.79
C PRO A 546 0.96 6.83 20.94
N THR A 547 0.69 6.86 19.64
CA THR A 547 0.93 8.08 18.82
C THR A 547 0.18 9.34 19.31
N TYR A 548 -0.71 9.19 20.29
CA TYR A 548 -1.48 10.22 20.97
C TYR A 548 -0.87 10.62 22.32
N ASP A 549 -1.06 11.87 22.75
CA ASP A 549 -0.48 12.37 23.99
C ASP A 549 -1.15 11.78 25.27
N ASP A 550 -2.35 11.21 25.14
CA ASP A 550 -3.11 10.58 26.24
C ASP A 550 -3.53 9.14 25.86
N PRO A 551 -3.18 8.11 26.67
CA PRO A 551 -3.67 6.74 26.46
C PRO A 551 -5.20 6.61 26.37
N ALA A 552 -5.96 7.52 26.99
CA ALA A 552 -7.42 7.56 26.89
C ALA A 552 -7.92 8.02 25.50
N GLU A 553 -7.06 8.60 24.66
CA GLU A 553 -7.37 8.94 23.27
C GLU A 553 -7.21 7.76 22.31
N VAL A 554 -6.60 6.66 22.75
CA VAL A 554 -6.54 5.42 21.94
C VAL A 554 -7.94 4.82 21.89
N PRO A 555 -8.58 4.77 20.70
CA PRO A 555 -9.85 4.11 20.56
C PRO A 555 -9.71 2.61 20.83
N SER A 556 -10.70 2.03 21.53
CA SER A 556 -10.80 0.58 21.65
C SER A 556 -10.95 -0.05 20.27
N THR A 557 -10.18 -1.11 20.00
CA THR A 557 -10.30 -1.84 18.74
C THR A 557 -10.77 -3.27 19.01
N ARG A 558 -11.94 -3.61 18.48
CA ARG A 558 -12.55 -4.93 18.62
C ARG A 558 -12.28 -5.77 17.39
N LEU A 559 -11.65 -6.92 17.58
CA LEU A 559 -11.51 -7.97 16.57
C LEU A 559 -12.70 -8.92 16.71
N GLY A 560 -13.62 -8.92 15.75
CA GLY A 560 -14.85 -9.70 15.85
C GLY A 560 -14.65 -11.20 15.70
N LYS A 561 -13.63 -11.62 14.92
CA LYS A 561 -13.34 -13.02 14.66
C LYS A 561 -11.84 -13.24 14.48
N VAL A 562 -11.21 -13.85 15.47
CA VAL A 562 -9.81 -14.31 15.44
C VAL A 562 -9.82 -15.83 15.38
N THR A 563 -9.20 -16.42 14.36
CA THR A 563 -9.30 -17.86 14.06
C THR A 563 -8.04 -18.37 13.37
N LEU A 564 -7.73 -19.66 13.53
CA LEU A 564 -6.77 -20.37 12.68
C LEU A 564 -7.51 -21.06 11.53
N GLN A 565 -7.03 -20.87 10.30
CA GLN A 565 -7.59 -21.48 9.09
C GLN A 565 -6.53 -22.25 8.30
N ALA A 566 -6.91 -23.38 7.71
CA ALA A 566 -6.04 -24.17 6.84
C ALA A 566 -6.54 -24.17 5.39
N GLU A 567 -5.62 -24.08 4.42
CA GLU A 567 -5.91 -24.11 2.96
C GLU A 567 -5.11 -25.20 2.23
#